data_AF-A0A6I1K5N5-F1
#
_entry.id   AF-A0A6I1K5N5-F1
#
_cell.length_a   1.000
_cell.length_b   1.000
_cell.length_c   1.000
_cell.angle_alpha   90.00
_cell.angle_beta   90.00
_cell.angle_gamma   90.00
#
_symmetry.space_group_name_H-M   'P 1'
#
loop_
_entity.id
_entity.type
_entity.pdbx_description
1 polymer ?
#
loop_
_entity_poly.entity_id
_entity_poly.type
_entity_poly.pdbx_seq_one_letter_code
_entity_poly.pdbx_strand_id
1 'polypeptide(L)'
;MTIWILALVLFGVVGALGRQVGGIRMGISLLGVIVALFVAGPLAPHVRTALGAVGFKNPVTVWSLAAPLAFLGVMLVFNSIAMAVYVKISGYYKFRATDDVRMRWERIDNGLGLSAGLLAAVVYLVAASAYIFHVGYVTAQVESPTDNPVWLKVVNKLRADLSGTKFDRVAAGVGQASPAFFQTADALGLLYHNPDLQARLPDYPLFMSLAEQGDLQGVFTNELYAVLLPARTNISLILKDPGTKQVIANGEVQRVMAELDLADLLNFLRTGGSEKYAKEPLVGKWQLDINSTVRQYAQANPKTTVVNQNRLRALLRYRMSDYVLLSTPDEKLYVKGAQKPIGNFTAVLGTLFTIPPQAANPEGKPPTLTLAQGSWKKEGDKYQISIQSEQGEKTAEVSLTGGKLAVPIGNNTLVFAKVN
;
A
#
# COMPACT_ATOMS: atom_id res chain seq x y z
N MET A 1 -13.27 -30.43 1.43
CA MET A 1 -14.55 -30.95 0.87
C MET A 1 -15.34 -29.91 0.07
N THR A 2 -15.28 -28.63 0.43
CA THR A 2 -16.09 -27.55 -0.20
C THR A 2 -15.81 -27.37 -1.70
N ILE A 3 -14.56 -27.57 -2.14
CA ILE A 3 -14.19 -27.48 -3.57
C ILE A 3 -14.89 -28.55 -4.44
N TRP A 4 -15.10 -29.75 -3.90
CA TRP A 4 -15.81 -30.82 -4.60
C TRP A 4 -17.32 -30.57 -4.66
N ILE A 5 -17.88 -29.94 -3.63
CA ILE A 5 -19.26 -29.47 -3.66
C ILE A 5 -19.43 -28.42 -4.76
N LEU A 6 -18.51 -27.45 -4.86
CA LEU A 6 -18.52 -26.47 -5.94
C LEU A 6 -18.41 -27.14 -7.31
N ALA A 7 -17.51 -28.12 -7.47
CA ALA A 7 -17.39 -28.87 -8.71
C ALA A 7 -18.72 -29.55 -9.08
N LEU A 8 -19.32 -30.32 -8.17
CA LEU A 8 -20.61 -31.00 -8.42
C LEU A 8 -21.72 -30.01 -8.80
N VAL A 9 -21.79 -28.87 -8.12
CA VAL A 9 -22.76 -27.80 -8.45
C VAL A 9 -22.50 -27.25 -9.85
N LEU A 10 -21.26 -26.96 -10.22
CA LEU A 10 -20.91 -26.48 -11.56
C LEU A 10 -21.24 -27.51 -12.64
N PHE A 11 -20.87 -28.78 -12.44
CA PHE A 11 -21.18 -29.85 -13.39
C PHE A 11 -22.69 -30.03 -13.57
N GLY A 12 -23.46 -30.04 -12.47
CA GLY A 12 -24.91 -30.17 -12.52
C GLY A 12 -25.58 -28.98 -13.22
N VAL A 13 -25.25 -27.76 -12.79
CA VAL A 13 -25.89 -26.54 -13.31
C VAL A 13 -25.46 -26.25 -14.74
N VAL A 14 -24.16 -26.19 -15.03
CA VAL A 14 -23.65 -25.82 -16.35
C VAL A 14 -23.90 -26.95 -17.36
N GLY A 15 -23.84 -28.22 -16.94
CA GLY A 15 -24.23 -29.35 -17.78
C GLY A 15 -25.72 -29.30 -18.16
N ALA A 16 -26.61 -29.07 -17.19
CA ALA A 16 -28.05 -28.94 -17.45
C ALA A 16 -28.36 -27.74 -18.35
N LEU A 17 -27.74 -26.58 -18.09
CA LEU A 17 -27.88 -25.39 -18.93
C LEU A 17 -27.36 -25.65 -20.34
N GLY A 18 -26.22 -26.30 -20.49
CA GLY A 18 -25.67 -26.69 -21.79
C GLY A 18 -26.64 -27.54 -22.60
N ARG A 19 -27.30 -28.52 -21.95
CA ARG A 19 -28.32 -29.34 -22.59
C ARG A 19 -29.56 -28.53 -23.03
N GLN A 20 -29.98 -27.53 -22.26
CA GLN A 20 -31.14 -26.68 -22.58
C GLN A 20 -30.83 -25.66 -23.67
N VAL A 21 -29.61 -25.13 -23.67
CA VAL A 21 -29.18 -24.04 -24.54
C VAL A 21 -28.66 -24.56 -25.89
N GLY A 22 -28.21 -25.81 -25.95
CA GLY A 22 -27.77 -26.48 -27.18
C GLY A 22 -26.28 -26.30 -27.47
N GLY A 23 -25.75 -27.20 -28.29
CA GLY A 23 -24.33 -27.38 -28.58
C GLY A 23 -23.70 -26.17 -29.25
N ILE A 24 -24.38 -25.53 -30.20
CA ILE A 24 -23.85 -24.35 -30.90
C ILE A 24 -23.58 -23.21 -29.92
N ARG A 25 -24.59 -22.86 -29.11
CA ARG A 25 -24.47 -21.76 -28.16
C ARG A 25 -23.47 -22.09 -27.06
N MET A 26 -23.61 -23.28 -26.47
CA MET A 26 -22.72 -23.73 -25.40
C MET A 26 -21.26 -23.87 -25.85
N GLY A 27 -21.01 -24.27 -27.10
CA GLY A 27 -19.67 -24.35 -27.67
C GLY A 27 -19.01 -22.97 -27.84
N ILE A 28 -19.76 -21.98 -28.31
CA ILE A 28 -19.26 -20.59 -28.37
C ILE A 28 -19.06 -20.02 -26.96
N SER A 29 -19.98 -20.29 -26.03
CA SER A 29 -19.82 -19.91 -24.62
C SER A 29 -18.59 -20.56 -23.99
N LEU A 30 -18.30 -21.84 -24.29
CA LEU A 30 -17.10 -22.54 -23.82
C LEU A 30 -15.82 -21.83 -24.29
N LEU A 31 -15.75 -21.44 -25.56
CA LEU A 31 -14.65 -20.61 -26.07
C LEU A 31 -14.57 -19.28 -25.31
N GLY A 32 -15.72 -18.66 -25.04
CA GLY A 32 -15.81 -17.45 -24.22
C GLY A 32 -15.24 -17.62 -22.82
N VAL A 33 -15.53 -18.73 -22.13
CA VAL A 33 -14.99 -19.01 -20.79
C VAL A 33 -13.47 -19.18 -20.84
N ILE A 34 -12.95 -19.90 -21.84
CA ILE A 34 -11.50 -20.08 -22.02
C ILE A 34 -10.82 -18.73 -22.25
N VAL A 35 -11.37 -17.90 -23.14
CA VAL A 35 -10.82 -16.56 -23.40
C VAL A 35 -10.91 -15.68 -22.16
N ALA A 36 -12.06 -15.67 -21.48
CA ALA A 36 -12.28 -14.89 -20.27
C ALA A 36 -11.29 -15.25 -19.16
N LEU A 37 -10.94 -16.54 -19.03
CA LEU A 37 -9.99 -17.03 -18.04
C LEU A 37 -8.61 -16.35 -18.15
N PHE A 38 -8.12 -16.16 -19.37
CA PHE A 38 -6.81 -15.53 -19.61
C PHE A 38 -6.87 -14.00 -19.71
N VAL A 39 -8.01 -13.46 -20.16
CA VAL A 39 -8.14 -12.02 -20.45
C VAL A 39 -8.65 -11.21 -19.25
N ALA A 40 -9.33 -11.83 -18.28
CA ALA A 40 -9.90 -11.14 -17.13
C ALA A 40 -8.84 -10.43 -16.25
N GLY A 41 -7.67 -11.04 -16.06
CA GLY A 41 -6.56 -10.44 -15.32
C GLY A 41 -6.04 -9.16 -15.98
N PRO A 42 -5.60 -9.21 -17.25
CA PRO A 42 -5.18 -8.04 -18.02
C PRO A 42 -6.23 -6.95 -18.16
N LEU A 43 -7.53 -7.30 -18.22
CA LEU A 43 -8.61 -6.31 -18.28
C LEU A 43 -8.98 -5.69 -16.94
N ALA A 44 -8.58 -6.29 -15.81
CA ALA A 44 -8.98 -5.82 -14.48
C ALA A 44 -8.63 -4.34 -14.23
N PRO A 45 -7.45 -3.79 -14.61
CA PRO A 45 -7.14 -2.37 -14.43
C PRO A 45 -8.15 -1.44 -15.12
N HIS A 46 -8.56 -1.75 -16.34
CA HIS A 46 -9.54 -0.95 -17.08
C HIS A 46 -10.92 -0.99 -16.42
N VAL A 47 -11.32 -2.17 -15.92
CA VAL A 47 -12.57 -2.31 -15.17
C VAL A 47 -12.52 -1.55 -13.84
N ARG A 48 -11.37 -1.47 -13.17
CA ARG A 48 -11.21 -0.65 -11.96
C ARG A 48 -11.46 0.83 -12.24
N THR A 49 -10.88 1.36 -13.33
CA THR A 49 -11.10 2.75 -13.75
C THR A 49 -12.58 3.01 -14.05
N ALA A 50 -13.25 2.08 -14.74
CA ALA A 50 -14.67 2.18 -15.03
C ALA A 50 -15.55 2.14 -13.76
N LEU A 51 -15.26 1.24 -12.82
CA LEU A 51 -15.97 1.16 -11.54
C LEU A 51 -15.81 2.45 -10.71
N GLY A 52 -14.62 3.03 -10.71
CA GLY A 52 -14.36 4.32 -10.08
C GLY A 52 -15.23 5.43 -10.67
N ALA A 53 -15.36 5.49 -11.99
CA ALA A 53 -16.20 6.46 -12.69
C ALA A 53 -17.71 6.28 -12.38
N VAL A 54 -18.16 5.04 -12.16
CA VAL A 54 -19.56 4.71 -11.82
C VAL A 54 -19.87 4.95 -10.32
N GLY A 55 -18.88 5.39 -9.53
CA GLY A 55 -19.08 5.80 -8.13
C GLY A 55 -18.85 4.69 -7.11
N PHE A 56 -18.22 3.57 -7.48
CA PHE A 56 -17.73 2.62 -6.49
C PHE A 56 -16.51 3.21 -5.77
N LYS A 57 -16.74 3.71 -4.55
CA LYS A 57 -15.72 4.43 -3.76
C LYS A 57 -14.83 3.52 -2.90
N ASN A 58 -15.26 2.29 -2.59
CA ASN A 58 -14.50 1.42 -1.72
C ASN A 58 -13.41 0.67 -2.52
N PRO A 59 -12.11 0.97 -2.30
CA PRO A 59 -11.03 0.43 -3.13
C PRO A 59 -10.86 -1.08 -3.01
N VAL A 60 -11.16 -1.66 -1.84
CA VAL A 60 -11.12 -3.11 -1.61
C VAL A 60 -12.18 -3.83 -2.46
N THR A 61 -13.38 -3.24 -2.55
CA THR A 61 -14.46 -3.81 -3.38
C THR A 61 -14.16 -3.68 -4.88
N VAL A 62 -13.62 -2.53 -5.30
CA VAL A 62 -13.23 -2.31 -6.70
C VAL A 62 -12.12 -3.28 -7.10
N TRP A 63 -11.14 -3.48 -6.23
CA TRP A 63 -10.02 -4.38 -6.48
C TRP A 63 -10.45 -5.85 -6.59
N SER A 64 -11.32 -6.32 -5.70
CA SER A 64 -11.78 -7.72 -5.64
C SER A 64 -12.80 -8.09 -6.73
N LEU A 65 -13.62 -7.13 -7.19
CA LEU A 65 -14.66 -7.36 -8.20
C LEU A 65 -14.18 -7.12 -9.64
N ALA A 66 -13.08 -6.40 -9.85
CA ALA A 66 -12.64 -6.03 -11.19
C ALA A 66 -12.39 -7.24 -12.12
N ALA A 67 -11.65 -8.25 -11.66
CA ALA A 67 -11.38 -9.45 -12.48
C ALA A 67 -12.66 -10.29 -12.72
N PRO A 68 -13.51 -10.59 -11.71
CA PRO A 68 -14.81 -11.22 -11.94
C PRO A 68 -15.70 -10.45 -12.93
N LEU A 69 -15.74 -9.12 -12.85
CA LEU A 69 -16.54 -8.30 -13.76
C LEU A 69 -15.96 -8.27 -15.18
N ALA A 70 -14.63 -8.21 -15.32
CA ALA A 70 -13.96 -8.35 -16.62
C ALA A 70 -14.31 -9.71 -17.26
N PHE A 71 -14.23 -10.79 -16.47
CA PHE A 71 -14.61 -12.13 -16.88
C PHE A 71 -16.08 -12.18 -17.37
N LEU A 72 -17.00 -11.62 -16.60
CA LEU A 72 -18.42 -11.54 -16.97
C LEU A 72 -18.64 -10.69 -18.23
N GLY A 73 -17.90 -9.60 -18.40
CA GLY A 73 -17.95 -8.75 -19.59
C GLY A 73 -17.55 -9.51 -20.86
N VAL A 74 -16.45 -10.27 -20.81
CA VAL A 74 -16.04 -11.14 -21.93
C VAL A 74 -17.10 -12.20 -22.22
N MET A 75 -17.63 -12.85 -21.18
CA MET A 75 -18.71 -13.83 -21.33
C MET A 75 -19.96 -13.25 -21.98
N LEU A 76 -20.32 -12.00 -21.65
CA LEU A 76 -21.47 -11.31 -22.24
C LEU A 76 -21.28 -11.13 -23.76
N VAL A 77 -20.08 -10.75 -24.21
CA VAL A 77 -19.76 -10.61 -25.64
C VAL A 77 -19.90 -11.96 -26.36
N PHE A 78 -19.29 -13.02 -25.84
CA PHE A 78 -19.36 -14.35 -26.45
C PHE A 78 -20.78 -14.92 -26.47
N ASN A 79 -21.55 -14.74 -25.39
CA ASN A 79 -22.95 -15.17 -25.34
C ASN A 79 -23.83 -14.39 -26.33
N SER A 80 -23.52 -13.12 -26.59
CA SER A 80 -24.22 -12.31 -27.61
C SER A 80 -23.95 -12.84 -29.02
N ILE A 81 -22.68 -13.16 -29.32
CA ILE A 81 -22.28 -13.78 -30.59
C ILE A 81 -22.95 -15.16 -30.74
N ALA A 82 -22.93 -15.96 -29.69
CA ALA A 82 -23.56 -17.28 -29.64
C ALA A 82 -25.05 -17.21 -30.00
N MET A 83 -25.76 -16.22 -29.44
CA MET A 83 -27.18 -16.00 -29.73
C MET A 83 -27.41 -15.61 -31.19
N ALA A 84 -26.61 -14.69 -31.74
CA ALA A 84 -26.74 -14.27 -33.15
C ALA A 84 -26.52 -15.44 -34.13
N VAL A 85 -25.49 -16.26 -33.89
CA VAL A 85 -25.21 -17.47 -34.69
C VAL A 85 -26.35 -18.47 -34.56
N TYR A 86 -26.84 -18.70 -33.35
CA TYR A 86 -27.94 -19.62 -33.10
C TYR A 86 -29.23 -19.19 -33.80
N VAL A 87 -29.61 -17.91 -33.75
CA VAL A 87 -30.82 -17.41 -34.45
C VAL A 87 -30.76 -17.70 -35.95
N LYS A 88 -29.58 -17.52 -36.56
CA LYS A 88 -29.39 -17.79 -38.00
C LYS A 88 -29.51 -19.28 -38.33
N ILE A 89 -28.87 -20.14 -37.54
CA ILE A 89 -28.86 -21.60 -37.78
C ILE A 89 -30.23 -22.20 -37.44
N SER A 90 -30.80 -21.84 -36.29
CA SER A 90 -32.13 -22.32 -35.87
C SER A 90 -33.22 -21.88 -36.84
N GLY A 91 -33.13 -20.68 -37.43
CA GLY A 91 -34.03 -20.23 -38.48
C GLY A 91 -34.02 -21.16 -39.72
N TYR A 92 -32.86 -21.64 -40.15
CA TYR A 92 -32.78 -22.60 -41.26
C TYR A 92 -33.49 -23.91 -40.91
N TYR A 93 -33.17 -24.52 -39.77
CA TYR A 93 -33.75 -25.81 -39.37
C TYR A 93 -35.24 -25.72 -39.04
N LYS A 94 -35.72 -24.56 -38.57
CA LYS A 94 -37.13 -24.37 -38.22
C LYS A 94 -38.02 -24.11 -39.44
N PHE A 95 -37.52 -23.41 -40.46
CA PHE A 95 -38.35 -22.97 -41.58
C PHE A 95 -38.03 -23.62 -42.93
N ARG A 96 -36.87 -24.30 -43.07
CA ARG A 96 -36.43 -24.86 -44.36
C ARG A 96 -36.07 -26.35 -44.31
N ALA A 97 -35.79 -26.92 -43.15
CA ALA A 97 -35.49 -28.34 -43.02
C ALA A 97 -36.78 -29.17 -42.89
N THR A 98 -36.74 -30.41 -43.36
CA THR A 98 -37.81 -31.38 -43.12
C THR A 98 -37.85 -31.79 -41.64
N ASP A 99 -39.03 -32.22 -41.16
CA ASP A 99 -39.23 -32.53 -39.74
C ASP A 99 -38.29 -33.63 -39.23
N ASP A 100 -37.98 -34.65 -40.04
CA ASP A 100 -37.03 -35.70 -39.67
C ASP A 100 -35.61 -35.15 -39.45
N VAL A 101 -35.17 -34.23 -40.31
CA VAL A 101 -33.86 -33.58 -40.19
C VAL A 101 -33.83 -32.65 -38.98
N ARG A 102 -34.93 -31.91 -38.73
CA ARG A 102 -35.07 -31.03 -37.58
C ARG A 102 -34.99 -31.79 -36.26
N MET A 103 -35.74 -32.89 -36.11
CA MET A 103 -35.72 -33.70 -34.87
C MET A 103 -34.35 -34.34 -34.61
N ARG A 104 -33.65 -34.78 -35.67
CA ARG A 104 -32.28 -35.31 -35.55
C ARG A 104 -31.31 -34.22 -35.12
N TRP A 105 -31.42 -33.03 -35.71
CA TRP A 105 -30.61 -31.87 -35.35
C TRP A 105 -30.83 -31.47 -33.89
N GLU A 106 -32.08 -31.33 -33.43
CA GLU A 106 -32.39 -30.98 -32.03
C GLU A 106 -31.80 -31.99 -31.03
N ARG A 107 -31.85 -33.29 -31.35
CA ARG A 107 -31.24 -34.33 -30.51
C ARG A 107 -29.72 -34.20 -30.44
N ILE A 108 -29.07 -33.98 -31.58
CA ILE A 108 -27.61 -33.81 -31.65
C ILE A 108 -27.20 -32.54 -30.93
N ASP A 109 -27.89 -31.41 -31.16
CA ASP A 109 -27.59 -30.13 -30.56
C ASP A 109 -27.74 -30.18 -29.02
N ASN A 110 -28.81 -30.78 -28.50
CA ASN A 110 -28.98 -30.96 -27.06
C ASN A 110 -27.90 -31.88 -26.43
N GLY A 111 -27.50 -32.93 -27.15
CA GLY A 111 -26.44 -33.85 -26.71
C GLY A 111 -25.07 -33.16 -26.67
N LEU A 112 -24.71 -32.45 -27.73
CA LEU A 112 -23.49 -31.64 -27.80
C LEU A 112 -23.50 -30.52 -26.76
N GLY A 113 -24.66 -29.94 -26.50
CA GLY A 113 -24.87 -28.94 -25.46
C GLY A 113 -24.50 -29.46 -24.08
N LEU A 114 -24.93 -30.67 -23.71
CA LEU A 114 -24.53 -31.30 -22.44
C LEU A 114 -23.01 -31.48 -22.35
N SER A 115 -22.39 -32.05 -23.39
CA SER A 115 -20.94 -32.29 -23.41
C SER A 115 -20.12 -30.99 -23.30
N ALA A 116 -20.48 -29.97 -24.09
CA ALA A 116 -19.86 -28.64 -24.01
C ALA A 116 -20.13 -27.98 -22.64
N GLY A 117 -21.31 -28.19 -22.06
CA GLY A 117 -21.68 -27.77 -20.71
C GLY A 117 -20.76 -28.33 -19.64
N LEU A 118 -20.51 -29.64 -19.67
CA LEU A 118 -19.61 -30.30 -18.73
C LEU A 118 -18.16 -29.84 -18.90
N LEU A 119 -17.69 -29.64 -20.14
CA LEU A 119 -16.37 -29.06 -20.40
C LEU A 119 -16.27 -27.62 -19.86
N ALA A 120 -17.29 -26.80 -20.06
CA ALA A 120 -17.31 -25.44 -19.53
C ALA A 120 -17.31 -25.44 -18.00
N ALA A 121 -17.99 -26.39 -17.36
CA ALA A 121 -17.96 -26.56 -15.90
C ALA A 121 -16.53 -26.78 -15.38
N VAL A 122 -15.69 -27.54 -16.09
CA VAL A 122 -14.27 -27.70 -15.76
C VAL A 122 -13.54 -26.36 -15.83
N VAL A 123 -13.75 -25.60 -16.91
CA VAL A 123 -13.06 -24.30 -17.07
C VAL A 123 -13.55 -23.30 -16.02
N TYR A 124 -14.85 -23.27 -15.68
CA TYR A 124 -15.38 -22.47 -14.58
C TYR A 124 -14.81 -22.88 -13.22
N LEU A 125 -14.65 -24.18 -12.98
CA LEU A 125 -14.02 -24.67 -11.75
C LEU A 125 -12.57 -24.20 -11.65
N VAL A 126 -11.82 -24.23 -12.74
CA VAL A 126 -10.46 -23.71 -12.82
C VAL A 126 -10.44 -22.19 -12.58
N ALA A 127 -11.36 -21.43 -13.19
CA ALA A 127 -11.48 -19.99 -12.99
C ALA A 127 -11.78 -19.62 -11.53
N ALA A 128 -12.75 -20.29 -10.92
CA ALA A 128 -13.10 -20.11 -9.51
C ALA A 128 -11.94 -20.50 -8.58
N SER A 129 -11.25 -21.60 -8.89
CA SER A 129 -10.07 -22.07 -8.16
C SER A 129 -8.93 -21.06 -8.21
N ALA A 130 -8.65 -20.49 -9.39
CA ALA A 130 -7.65 -19.43 -9.56
C ALA A 130 -8.01 -18.20 -8.72
N TYR A 131 -9.27 -17.75 -8.76
CA TYR A 131 -9.71 -16.63 -7.94
C TYR A 131 -9.56 -16.90 -6.43
N ILE A 132 -10.02 -18.08 -5.97
CA ILE A 132 -9.91 -18.52 -4.57
C ILE A 132 -8.44 -18.61 -4.14
N PHE A 133 -7.54 -19.09 -5.00
CA PHE A 133 -6.12 -19.18 -4.70
C PHE A 133 -5.53 -17.80 -4.39
N HIS A 134 -5.80 -16.81 -5.25
CA HIS A 134 -5.26 -15.45 -5.09
C HIS A 134 -5.87 -14.72 -3.89
N VAL A 135 -7.20 -14.67 -3.80
CA VAL A 135 -7.88 -14.01 -2.67
C VAL A 135 -7.59 -14.74 -1.36
N GLY A 136 -7.57 -16.06 -1.40
CA GLY A 136 -7.13 -16.93 -0.32
C GLY A 136 -5.71 -16.62 0.14
N TYR A 137 -4.80 -16.34 -0.80
CA TYR A 137 -3.41 -15.97 -0.48
C TYR A 137 -3.37 -14.79 0.49
N VAL A 138 -4.03 -13.69 0.12
CA VAL A 138 -4.09 -12.45 0.91
C VAL A 138 -4.83 -12.65 2.23
N THR A 139 -5.96 -13.36 2.22
CA THR A 139 -6.82 -13.49 3.39
C THR A 139 -6.22 -14.34 4.51
N ALA A 140 -5.35 -15.31 4.19
CA ALA A 140 -4.63 -16.04 5.24
C ALA A 140 -3.53 -15.20 5.91
N GLN A 141 -3.01 -14.16 5.23
CA GLN A 141 -1.99 -13.27 5.81
C GLN A 141 -2.57 -12.37 6.90
N VAL A 142 -3.89 -12.17 6.91
CA VAL A 142 -4.61 -11.31 7.87
C VAL A 142 -5.55 -12.11 8.77
N GLU A 143 -5.26 -13.41 8.93
CA GLU A 143 -6.05 -14.30 9.79
C GLU A 143 -5.73 -14.04 11.27
N SER A 144 -6.76 -13.69 12.04
CA SER A 144 -6.68 -13.52 13.49
C SER A 144 -6.63 -14.88 14.19
N PRO A 145 -5.86 -15.02 15.29
CA PRO A 145 -5.92 -16.21 16.14
C PRO A 145 -7.22 -16.36 16.94
N THR A 146 -7.97 -15.27 17.15
CA THR A 146 -9.06 -15.22 18.15
C THR A 146 -10.43 -15.00 17.54
N ASP A 147 -10.56 -14.05 16.60
CA ASP A 147 -11.84 -13.78 15.93
C ASP A 147 -11.67 -13.41 14.45
N ASN A 148 -12.31 -14.20 13.60
CA ASN A 148 -12.34 -14.01 12.16
C ASN A 148 -13.77 -13.82 11.66
N PRO A 149 -14.01 -12.86 10.74
CA PRO A 149 -15.32 -12.65 10.15
C PRO A 149 -15.70 -13.85 9.29
N VAL A 150 -17.01 -14.11 9.17
CA VAL A 150 -17.55 -15.31 8.48
C VAL A 150 -17.02 -15.45 7.06
N TRP A 151 -16.98 -14.35 6.30
CA TRP A 151 -16.49 -14.37 4.93
C TRP A 151 -15.01 -14.81 4.84
N LEU A 152 -14.16 -14.39 5.79
CA LEU A 152 -12.74 -14.74 5.82
C LEU A 152 -12.55 -16.21 6.19
N LYS A 153 -13.33 -16.70 7.16
CA LYS A 153 -13.38 -18.13 7.50
C LYS A 153 -13.76 -18.99 6.29
N VAL A 154 -14.74 -18.55 5.50
CA VAL A 154 -15.18 -19.28 4.29
C VAL A 154 -14.08 -19.29 3.23
N VAL A 155 -13.46 -18.14 2.94
CA VAL A 155 -12.38 -18.04 1.93
C VAL A 155 -11.16 -18.87 2.36
N ASN A 156 -10.72 -18.77 3.62
CA ASN A 156 -9.59 -19.54 4.13
C ASN A 156 -9.88 -21.04 4.13
N LYS A 157 -11.12 -21.45 4.43
CA LYS A 157 -11.54 -22.85 4.31
C LYS A 157 -11.52 -23.34 2.86
N LEU A 158 -12.01 -22.53 1.90
CA LEU A 158 -11.96 -22.85 0.47
C LEU A 158 -10.52 -23.00 -0.02
N ARG A 159 -9.62 -22.11 0.41
CA ARG A 159 -8.18 -22.21 0.13
C ARG A 159 -7.58 -23.49 0.73
N ALA A 160 -7.84 -23.77 2.00
CA ALA A 160 -7.32 -24.95 2.68
C ALA A 160 -7.79 -26.23 1.98
N ASP A 161 -9.06 -26.28 1.59
CA ASP A 161 -9.62 -27.39 0.81
C ASP A 161 -8.97 -27.51 -0.59
N LEU A 162 -8.69 -26.39 -1.25
CA LEU A 162 -8.01 -26.35 -2.56
C LEU A 162 -6.58 -26.91 -2.49
N SER A 163 -5.84 -26.55 -1.43
CA SER A 163 -4.49 -27.07 -1.20
C SER A 163 -4.52 -28.54 -0.76
N GLY A 164 -5.48 -28.92 0.08
CA GLY A 164 -5.69 -30.31 0.50
C GLY A 164 -5.98 -31.27 -0.67
N THR A 165 -6.56 -30.78 -1.77
CA THR A 165 -6.80 -31.55 -2.99
C THR A 165 -5.71 -31.40 -4.05
N LYS A 166 -4.63 -30.66 -3.78
CA LYS A 166 -3.54 -30.31 -4.73
C LYS A 166 -4.02 -29.55 -5.98
N PHE A 167 -5.22 -28.98 -5.92
CA PHE A 167 -5.79 -28.16 -7.01
C PHE A 167 -5.21 -26.74 -7.03
N ASP A 168 -4.48 -26.37 -5.98
CA ASP A 168 -3.66 -25.16 -5.88
C ASP A 168 -2.64 -25.04 -7.03
N ARG A 169 -2.02 -26.15 -7.47
CA ARG A 169 -1.10 -26.14 -8.62
C ARG A 169 -1.79 -25.76 -9.93
N VAL A 170 -3.01 -26.25 -10.14
CA VAL A 170 -3.82 -25.93 -11.32
C VAL A 170 -4.25 -24.47 -11.26
N ALA A 171 -4.69 -24.00 -10.10
CA ALA A 171 -5.08 -22.62 -9.87
C ALA A 171 -3.92 -21.64 -10.10
N ALA A 172 -2.73 -21.96 -9.59
CA ALA A 172 -1.52 -21.16 -9.74
C ALA A 172 -1.02 -21.09 -11.19
N GLY A 173 -1.22 -22.15 -11.98
CA GLY A 173 -0.79 -22.20 -13.38
C GLY A 173 -1.60 -21.29 -14.32
N VAL A 174 -2.82 -20.91 -13.92
CA VAL A 174 -3.76 -20.18 -14.77
C VAL A 174 -3.80 -18.69 -14.45
N GLY A 175 -3.63 -18.31 -13.19
CA GLY A 175 -3.49 -16.92 -12.79
C GLY A 175 -2.06 -16.61 -12.42
N GLN A 176 -1.29 -16.01 -13.32
CA GLN A 176 0.00 -15.42 -12.95
C GLN A 176 -0.27 -14.06 -12.33
N ALA A 177 -0.55 -14.02 -11.02
CA ALA A 177 -0.45 -12.76 -10.31
C ALA A 177 1.00 -12.25 -10.36
N SER A 178 1.15 -10.92 -10.45
CA SER A 178 2.48 -10.32 -10.49
C SER A 178 3.26 -10.62 -9.20
N PRO A 179 4.60 -10.69 -9.24
CA PRO A 179 5.41 -10.82 -8.02
C PRO A 179 5.06 -9.79 -6.94
N ALA A 180 4.73 -8.56 -7.37
CA ALA A 180 4.29 -7.48 -6.49
C ALA A 180 3.00 -7.81 -5.70
N PHE A 181 2.09 -8.61 -6.26
CA PHE A 181 0.89 -9.05 -5.55
C PHE A 181 1.26 -9.89 -4.32
N PHE A 182 2.12 -10.89 -4.49
CA PHE A 182 2.55 -11.77 -3.41
C PHE A 182 3.39 -11.02 -2.38
N GLN A 183 4.30 -10.15 -2.83
CA GLN A 183 5.09 -9.30 -1.94
C GLN A 183 4.22 -8.35 -1.11
N THR A 184 3.18 -7.76 -1.70
CA THR A 184 2.21 -6.95 -0.94
C THR A 184 1.52 -7.78 0.13
N ALA A 185 1.05 -8.98 -0.22
CA ALA A 185 0.37 -9.87 0.71
C ALA A 185 1.29 -10.32 1.85
N ASP A 186 2.55 -10.65 1.54
CA ASP A 186 3.56 -11.03 2.53
C ASP A 186 3.94 -9.87 3.44
N ALA A 187 4.04 -8.64 2.90
CA ALA A 187 4.27 -7.43 3.70
C ALA A 187 3.11 -7.16 4.65
N LEU A 188 1.87 -7.29 4.17
CA LEU A 188 0.68 -7.18 5.02
C LEU A 188 0.67 -8.22 6.14
N GLY A 189 0.99 -9.48 5.84
CA GLY A 189 1.06 -10.55 6.84
C GLY A 189 2.17 -10.32 7.86
N LEU A 190 3.36 -9.91 7.41
CA LEU A 190 4.48 -9.59 8.27
C LEU A 190 4.14 -8.45 9.23
N LEU A 191 3.47 -7.40 8.76
CA LEU A 191 3.04 -6.28 9.61
C LEU A 191 1.90 -6.65 10.56
N TYR A 192 0.96 -7.47 10.10
CA TYR A 192 -0.17 -7.90 10.92
C TYR A 192 0.28 -8.84 12.06
N HIS A 193 1.21 -9.75 11.78
CA HIS A 193 1.67 -10.72 12.78
C HIS A 193 2.77 -10.19 13.70
N ASN A 194 3.50 -9.14 13.31
CA ASN A 194 4.60 -8.56 14.09
C ASN A 194 4.33 -7.08 14.41
N PRO A 195 3.59 -6.78 15.50
CA PRO A 195 3.23 -5.40 15.85
C PRO A 195 4.46 -4.51 16.12
N ASP A 196 5.56 -5.07 16.61
CA ASP A 196 6.81 -4.31 16.84
C ASP A 196 7.39 -3.73 15.54
N LEU A 197 7.13 -4.37 14.40
CA LEU A 197 7.57 -3.87 13.10
C LEU A 197 6.72 -2.70 12.62
N GLN A 198 5.50 -2.53 13.13
CA GLN A 198 4.65 -1.38 12.83
C GLN A 198 5.28 -0.08 13.35
N ALA A 199 6.01 -0.14 14.47
CA ALA A 199 6.72 1.02 15.01
C ALA A 199 7.85 1.50 14.09
N ARG A 200 8.35 0.66 13.16
CA ARG A 200 9.37 1.03 12.18
C ARG A 200 8.80 1.71 10.93
N LEU A 201 7.50 1.57 10.64
CA LEU A 201 6.90 2.16 9.43
C LEU A 201 7.12 3.68 9.33
N PRO A 202 6.90 4.48 10.39
CA PRO A 202 7.15 5.92 10.32
C PRO A 202 8.59 6.30 9.99
N ASP A 203 9.53 5.38 10.20
CA ASP A 203 10.95 5.58 9.98
C ASP A 203 11.39 5.18 8.57
N TYR A 204 10.50 4.57 7.78
CA TYR A 204 10.79 4.30 6.39
C TYR A 204 10.78 5.63 5.60
N PRO A 205 11.84 5.96 4.83
CA PRO A 205 12.01 7.27 4.22
C PRO A 205 10.82 7.79 3.41
N LEU A 206 10.14 6.90 2.67
CA LEU A 206 8.98 7.26 1.86
C LEU A 206 7.73 7.57 2.72
N PHE A 207 7.64 7.01 3.92
CA PHE A 207 6.53 7.23 4.85
C PHE A 207 6.75 8.41 5.80
N MET A 208 7.99 8.91 5.92
CA MET A 208 8.31 10.05 6.78
C MET A 208 7.45 11.28 6.44
N SER A 209 7.28 11.64 5.17
CA SER A 209 6.46 12.80 4.80
C SER A 209 4.96 12.58 4.99
N LEU A 210 4.48 11.33 4.93
CA LEU A 210 3.08 10.98 5.26
C LEU A 210 2.79 11.18 6.75
N ALA A 211 3.73 10.82 7.63
CA ALA A 211 3.59 11.01 9.07
C ALA A 211 3.45 12.50 9.46
N GLU A 212 3.93 13.41 8.62
CA GLU A 212 3.83 14.86 8.83
C GLU A 212 2.53 15.49 8.33
N GLN A 213 1.70 14.74 7.60
CA GLN A 213 0.43 15.28 7.11
C GLN A 213 -0.59 15.38 8.24
N GLY A 214 -1.07 16.59 8.51
CA GLY A 214 -2.07 16.83 9.56
C GLY A 214 -3.32 15.95 9.41
N ASP A 215 -3.76 15.72 8.17
CA ASP A 215 -4.92 14.87 7.85
C ASP A 215 -4.71 13.39 8.24
N LEU A 216 -3.46 12.90 8.23
CA LEU A 216 -3.12 11.51 8.56
C LEU A 216 -2.73 11.34 10.03
N GLN A 217 -2.30 12.41 10.72
CA GLN A 217 -1.95 12.36 12.14
C GLN A 217 -3.10 11.85 13.01
N GLY A 218 -4.33 12.28 12.73
CA GLY A 218 -5.52 11.79 13.46
C GLY A 218 -5.79 10.29 13.27
N VAL A 219 -5.31 9.71 12.18
CA VAL A 219 -5.38 8.25 11.94
C VAL A 219 -4.27 7.55 12.72
N PHE A 220 -3.05 8.09 12.72
CA PHE A 220 -1.92 7.52 13.47
C PHE A 220 -2.11 7.55 15.00
N THR A 221 -2.89 8.50 15.51
CA THR A 221 -3.23 8.61 16.94
C THR A 221 -4.58 7.99 17.29
N ASN A 222 -5.23 7.29 16.36
CA ASN A 222 -6.54 6.69 16.58
C ASN A 222 -6.45 5.59 17.66
N GLU A 223 -7.12 5.81 18.80
CA GLU A 223 -7.19 4.89 19.93
C GLU A 223 -7.68 3.50 19.52
N LEU A 224 -8.58 3.43 18.53
CA LEU A 224 -9.09 2.17 18.00
C LEU A 224 -7.96 1.36 17.34
N TYR A 225 -7.09 1.98 16.54
CA TYR A 225 -5.97 1.25 15.92
C TYR A 225 -4.91 0.84 16.93
N ALA A 226 -4.66 1.69 17.95
CA ALA A 226 -3.74 1.38 19.04
C ALA A 226 -4.16 0.11 19.81
N VAL A 227 -5.46 -0.20 19.87
CA VAL A 227 -5.98 -1.43 20.49
C VAL A 227 -6.08 -2.58 19.48
N LEU A 228 -6.69 -2.33 18.31
CA LEU A 228 -7.06 -3.41 17.39
C LEU A 228 -5.86 -4.02 16.64
N LEU A 229 -4.84 -3.22 16.29
CA LEU A 229 -3.69 -3.70 15.54
C LEU A 229 -2.81 -4.64 16.38
N PRO A 230 -2.39 -4.30 17.63
CA PRO A 230 -1.63 -5.23 18.46
C PRO A 230 -2.44 -6.46 18.87
N ALA A 231 -3.75 -6.29 19.08
CA ALA A 231 -4.65 -7.39 19.43
C ALA A 231 -4.81 -8.43 18.30
N ARG A 232 -4.40 -8.12 17.06
CA ARG A 232 -4.59 -8.97 15.87
C ARG A 232 -6.03 -9.44 15.79
N THR A 233 -6.95 -8.49 15.93
CA THR A 233 -8.39 -8.76 15.97
C THR A 233 -8.99 -8.82 14.57
N ASN A 234 -10.30 -8.97 14.50
CA ASN A 234 -11.08 -9.05 13.29
C ASN A 234 -10.82 -7.88 12.34
N ILE A 235 -10.18 -8.17 11.20
CA ILE A 235 -9.79 -7.17 10.19
C ILE A 235 -10.99 -6.36 9.65
N SER A 236 -12.21 -6.90 9.74
CA SER A 236 -13.41 -6.17 9.31
C SER A 236 -13.70 -4.94 10.17
N LEU A 237 -13.23 -4.91 11.42
CA LEU A 237 -13.37 -3.74 12.30
C LEU A 237 -12.51 -2.58 11.80
N ILE A 238 -11.26 -2.88 11.41
CA ILE A 238 -10.33 -1.90 10.83
C ILE A 238 -10.88 -1.41 9.47
N LEU A 239 -11.27 -2.33 8.57
CA LEU A 239 -11.76 -1.97 7.24
C LEU A 239 -13.06 -1.15 7.23
N LYS A 240 -13.89 -1.27 8.28
CA LYS A 240 -15.14 -0.51 8.40
C LYS A 240 -14.92 0.88 8.97
N ASP A 241 -13.80 1.12 9.64
CA ASP A 241 -13.51 2.39 10.30
C ASP A 241 -13.43 3.55 9.28
N PRO A 242 -14.06 4.71 9.57
CA PRO A 242 -14.00 5.87 8.70
C PRO A 242 -12.57 6.37 8.44
N GLY A 243 -11.67 6.28 9.42
CA GLY A 243 -10.27 6.68 9.29
C GLY A 243 -9.54 5.83 8.25
N THR A 244 -9.79 4.52 8.21
CA THR A 244 -9.17 3.62 7.21
C THR A 244 -9.62 4.00 5.81
N LYS A 245 -10.89 4.36 5.63
CA LYS A 245 -11.39 4.83 4.33
C LYS A 245 -10.75 6.15 3.90
N GLN A 246 -10.51 7.07 4.84
CA GLN A 246 -9.84 8.33 4.57
C GLN A 246 -8.38 8.12 4.14
N VAL A 247 -7.64 7.24 4.83
CA VAL A 247 -6.24 6.92 4.45
C VAL A 247 -6.17 6.34 3.04
N ILE A 248 -7.01 5.35 2.73
CA ILE A 248 -6.96 4.69 1.41
C ILE A 248 -7.39 5.67 0.28
N ALA A 249 -8.28 6.61 0.58
CA ALA A 249 -8.72 7.63 -0.37
C ALA A 249 -7.76 8.83 -0.48
N ASN A 250 -6.78 8.97 0.40
CA ASN A 250 -5.85 10.09 0.41
C ASN A 250 -4.90 10.03 -0.81
N GLY A 251 -4.83 11.12 -1.58
CA GLY A 251 -4.04 11.18 -2.81
C GLY A 251 -2.53 11.03 -2.59
N GLU A 252 -1.99 11.52 -1.47
CA GLU A 252 -0.57 11.36 -1.13
C GLU A 252 -0.26 9.93 -0.71
N VAL A 253 -1.16 9.26 0.01
CA VAL A 253 -1.02 7.82 0.30
C VAL A 253 -1.00 7.04 -1.00
N GLN A 254 -1.88 7.35 -1.95
CA GLN A 254 -1.90 6.67 -3.26
C GLN A 254 -0.61 6.91 -4.05
N ARG A 255 -0.08 8.14 -4.05
CA ARG A 255 1.20 8.48 -4.69
C ARG A 255 2.35 7.67 -4.08
N VAL A 256 2.45 7.66 -2.75
CA VAL A 256 3.47 6.91 -2.02
C VAL A 256 3.37 5.41 -2.29
N MET A 257 2.15 4.85 -2.30
CA MET A 257 1.94 3.43 -2.62
C MET A 257 2.32 3.08 -4.06
N ALA A 258 2.26 4.03 -4.99
CA ALA A 258 2.70 3.82 -6.37
C ALA A 258 4.24 3.86 -6.52
N GLU A 259 4.94 4.68 -5.72
CA GLU A 259 6.40 4.78 -5.70
C GLU A 259 7.09 3.73 -4.81
N LEU A 260 6.29 3.03 -3.99
CA LEU A 260 6.75 2.08 -2.99
C LEU A 260 7.43 0.87 -3.65
N ASP A 261 8.70 0.67 -3.28
CA ASP A 261 9.40 -0.58 -3.55
C ASP A 261 9.14 -1.56 -2.39
N LEU A 262 8.31 -2.58 -2.65
CA LEU A 262 7.93 -3.57 -1.65
C LEU A 262 9.09 -4.45 -1.21
N ALA A 263 10.06 -4.70 -2.09
CA ALA A 263 11.23 -5.51 -1.74
C ALA A 263 12.14 -4.75 -0.76
N ASP A 264 12.37 -3.46 -1.02
CA ASP A 264 13.13 -2.60 -0.12
C ASP A 264 12.40 -2.37 1.21
N LEU A 265 11.08 -2.14 1.20
CA LEU A 265 10.30 -2.04 2.42
C LEU A 265 10.38 -3.32 3.27
N LEU A 266 10.23 -4.50 2.65
CA LEU A 266 10.35 -5.77 3.37
C LEU A 266 11.75 -5.97 3.97
N ASN A 267 12.80 -5.57 3.24
CA ASN A 267 14.17 -5.59 3.75
C ASN A 267 14.31 -4.64 4.95
N PHE A 268 13.85 -3.39 4.81
CA PHE A 268 13.87 -2.38 5.86
C PHE A 268 13.12 -2.84 7.12
N LEU A 269 11.93 -3.44 6.99
CA LEU A 269 11.19 -3.93 8.14
C LEU A 269 11.97 -5.01 8.91
N ARG A 270 12.75 -5.83 8.21
CA ARG A 270 13.57 -6.89 8.82
C ARG A 270 14.88 -6.34 9.42
N THR A 271 15.61 -5.51 8.67
CA THR A 271 16.99 -5.11 9.01
C THR A 271 17.09 -3.71 9.63
N GLY A 272 16.09 -2.85 9.43
CA GLY A 272 16.11 -1.44 9.79
C GLY A 272 16.82 -0.54 8.76
N GLY A 273 17.37 -1.09 7.68
CA GLY A 273 18.08 -0.35 6.64
C GLY A 273 17.40 -0.45 5.26
N SER A 274 17.35 0.66 4.53
CA SER A 274 16.87 0.71 3.14
C SER A 274 18.08 0.83 2.21
N GLU A 275 18.23 -0.14 1.30
CA GLU A 275 19.30 -0.11 0.28
C GLU A 275 18.99 0.91 -0.81
N LYS A 276 17.69 1.10 -1.12
CA LYS A 276 17.24 2.09 -2.10
C LYS A 276 17.58 3.51 -1.66
N TYR A 277 17.26 3.87 -0.42
CA TYR A 277 17.46 5.23 0.09
C TYR A 277 18.85 5.45 0.72
N ALA A 278 19.62 4.40 0.97
CA ALA A 278 21.04 4.55 1.36
C ALA A 278 21.87 5.28 0.29
N LYS A 279 21.43 5.25 -0.98
CA LYS A 279 22.10 5.93 -2.10
C LYS A 279 21.98 7.46 -2.06
N GLU A 280 20.98 8.00 -1.36
CA GLU A 280 20.82 9.45 -1.18
C GLU A 280 21.22 9.83 0.26
N PRO A 281 22.46 10.30 0.49
CA PRO A 281 23.00 10.44 1.84
C PRO A 281 22.21 11.39 2.73
N LEU A 282 21.58 12.42 2.12
CA LEU A 282 20.80 13.45 2.81
C LEU A 282 19.50 12.90 3.42
N VAL A 283 18.88 11.90 2.81
CA VAL A 283 17.58 11.38 3.24
C VAL A 283 17.73 10.66 4.59
N GLY A 284 16.83 10.98 5.52
CA GLY A 284 16.76 10.37 6.85
C GLY A 284 16.55 11.38 7.98
N LYS A 285 16.79 10.91 9.20
CA LYS A 285 16.68 11.72 10.42
C LYS A 285 18.05 12.23 10.85
N TRP A 286 18.10 13.49 11.26
CA TRP A 286 19.34 14.17 11.65
C TRP A 286 19.14 14.86 12.99
N GLN A 287 19.93 14.52 13.99
CA GLN A 287 19.87 15.13 15.32
C GLN A 287 20.98 16.15 15.48
N LEU A 288 20.71 17.26 16.18
CA LEU A 288 21.71 18.29 16.42
C LEU A 288 22.93 17.73 17.19
N ASP A 289 24.11 17.78 16.59
CA ASP A 289 25.38 17.50 17.26
C ASP A 289 25.90 18.78 17.90
N ILE A 290 25.56 18.93 19.18
CA ILE A 290 25.93 20.08 20.01
C ILE A 290 27.44 20.29 20.03
N ASN A 291 28.23 19.21 20.09
CA ASN A 291 29.69 19.30 20.23
C ASN A 291 30.33 19.80 18.95
N SER A 292 29.89 19.26 17.80
CA SER A 292 30.39 19.70 16.49
C SER A 292 29.95 21.13 16.17
N THR A 293 28.72 21.49 16.55
CA THR A 293 28.21 22.86 16.41
C THR A 293 29.05 23.88 17.20
N VAL A 294 29.36 23.59 18.47
CA VAL A 294 30.21 24.48 19.29
C VAL A 294 31.63 24.60 18.72
N ARG A 295 32.17 23.51 18.16
CA ARG A 295 33.49 23.53 17.50
C ARG A 295 33.50 24.40 16.24
N GLN A 296 32.49 24.28 15.37
CA GLN A 296 32.39 25.14 14.19
C GLN A 296 32.17 26.60 14.57
N TYR A 297 31.38 26.87 15.62
CA TYR A 297 31.23 28.23 16.14
C TYR A 297 32.57 28.82 16.63
N ALA A 298 33.38 28.03 17.35
CA ALA A 298 34.71 28.45 17.81
C ALA A 298 35.67 28.72 16.63
N GLN A 299 35.60 27.93 15.57
CA GLN A 299 36.39 28.14 14.35
C GLN A 299 36.00 29.42 13.61
N ALA A 300 34.70 29.70 13.50
CA ALA A 300 34.18 30.91 12.86
C ALA A 300 34.41 32.18 13.71
N ASN A 301 34.61 32.05 15.02
CA ASN A 301 34.78 33.16 15.95
C ASN A 301 36.07 33.01 16.80
N PRO A 302 37.26 33.34 16.26
CA PRO A 302 38.55 33.11 16.93
C PRO A 302 38.74 33.84 18.26
N LYS A 303 37.93 34.88 18.55
CA LYS A 303 37.98 35.67 19.78
C LYS A 303 37.13 35.09 20.93
N THR A 304 36.45 33.96 20.72
CA THR A 304 35.54 33.37 21.70
C THR A 304 36.30 32.65 22.82
N THR A 305 36.05 33.03 24.08
CA THR A 305 36.62 32.37 25.27
C THR A 305 36.00 31.00 25.54
N VAL A 306 36.74 30.13 26.24
CA VAL A 306 36.26 28.79 26.68
C VAL A 306 34.97 28.89 27.51
N VAL A 307 34.83 29.96 28.31
CA VAL A 307 33.62 30.24 29.09
C VAL A 307 32.40 30.45 28.18
N ASN A 308 32.56 31.22 27.10
CA ASN A 308 31.48 31.46 26.13
C ASN A 308 31.11 30.20 25.35
N GLN A 309 32.08 29.35 25.03
CA GLN A 309 31.82 28.04 24.39
C GLN A 309 31.03 27.10 25.32
N ASN A 310 31.38 27.04 26.61
CA ASN A 310 30.65 26.25 27.60
C ASN A 310 29.23 26.77 27.84
N ARG A 311 29.05 28.10 27.83
CA ARG A 311 27.71 28.73 27.89
C ARG A 311 26.87 28.38 26.68
N LEU A 312 27.42 28.48 25.47
CA LEU A 312 26.74 28.08 24.24
C LEU A 312 26.33 26.60 24.30
N ARG A 313 27.23 25.72 24.74
CA ARG A 313 26.93 24.29 24.90
C ARG A 313 25.77 24.06 25.88
N ALA A 314 25.74 24.78 27.01
CA ALA A 314 24.66 24.68 27.98
C ALA A 314 23.32 25.17 27.40
N LEU A 315 23.32 26.27 26.63
CA LEU A 315 22.13 26.79 25.96
C LEU A 315 21.59 25.82 24.92
N LEU A 316 22.45 25.26 24.06
CA LEU A 316 22.05 24.26 23.06
C LEU A 316 21.48 22.99 23.70
N ARG A 317 22.08 22.53 24.81
CA ARG A 317 21.54 21.39 25.59
C ARG A 317 20.19 21.68 26.22
N TYR A 318 19.95 22.92 26.64
CA TYR A 318 18.71 23.29 27.31
C TYR A 318 17.56 23.56 26.33
N ARG A 319 17.87 24.11 25.15
CA ARG A 319 16.86 24.65 24.21
C ARG A 319 16.68 23.84 22.93
N MET A 320 17.68 23.07 22.52
CA MET A 320 17.72 22.46 21.18
C MET A 320 18.20 21.00 21.19
N SER A 321 18.29 20.35 22.36
CA SER A 321 18.75 18.95 22.47
C SER A 321 17.83 17.94 21.79
N ASP A 322 16.58 18.33 21.61
CA ASP A 322 15.46 17.58 21.03
C ASP A 322 15.21 17.94 19.56
N TYR A 323 16.06 18.79 18.96
CA TYR A 323 15.86 19.22 17.59
C TYR A 323 16.27 18.11 16.61
N VAL A 324 15.33 17.73 15.75
CA VAL A 324 15.52 16.73 14.70
C VAL A 324 15.14 17.34 13.36
N LEU A 325 16.06 17.26 12.40
CA LEU A 325 15.81 17.58 11.00
C LEU A 325 15.47 16.27 10.27
N LEU A 326 14.30 16.23 9.63
CA LEU A 326 13.84 15.13 8.79
C LEU A 326 14.00 15.56 7.34
N SER A 327 14.76 14.80 6.56
CA SER A 327 14.87 14.96 5.11
C SER A 327 14.24 13.77 4.42
N THR A 328 13.28 14.05 3.56
CA THR A 328 12.48 13.03 2.89
C THR A 328 12.84 12.92 1.40
N PRO A 329 12.60 11.76 0.75
CA PRO A 329 12.93 11.56 -0.66
C PRO A 329 12.16 12.48 -1.63
N ASP A 330 11.03 13.02 -1.22
CA ASP A 330 10.18 13.94 -2.01
C ASP A 330 10.63 15.40 -1.92
N GLU A 331 11.94 15.63 -1.73
CA GLU A 331 12.54 16.96 -1.65
C GLU A 331 12.01 17.84 -0.51
N LYS A 332 11.36 17.28 0.51
CA LYS A 332 10.85 18.03 1.68
C LYS A 332 11.78 17.93 2.89
N LEU A 333 11.71 18.97 3.72
CA LEU A 333 12.42 19.06 5.00
C LEU A 333 11.46 19.47 6.10
N TYR A 334 11.63 18.85 7.27
CA TYR A 334 10.89 19.20 8.47
C TYR A 334 11.86 19.36 9.63
N VAL A 335 11.75 20.46 10.36
CA VAL A 335 12.49 20.65 11.63
C VAL A 335 11.51 20.44 12.77
N LYS A 336 11.80 19.50 13.66
CA LYS A 336 11.00 19.18 14.83
C LYS A 336 11.73 19.52 16.12
N GLY A 337 10.97 19.94 17.13
CA GLY A 337 11.43 20.12 18.49
C GLY A 337 10.25 20.41 19.43
N ALA A 338 10.40 20.15 20.71
CA ALA A 338 9.43 20.47 21.75
C ALA A 338 9.46 21.95 22.17
N GLN A 339 10.54 22.66 21.87
CA GLN A 339 10.66 24.10 22.15
C GLN A 339 10.65 24.94 20.86
N LYS A 340 9.89 26.04 20.85
CA LYS A 340 9.84 26.98 19.71
C LYS A 340 11.25 27.49 19.34
N PRO A 341 11.53 27.70 18.03
CA PRO A 341 12.82 28.14 17.56
C PRO A 341 13.18 29.49 18.18
N ILE A 342 14.44 29.63 18.57
CA ILE A 342 14.93 30.90 19.09
C ILE A 342 15.17 31.84 17.90
N GLY A 343 14.50 32.99 17.90
CA GLY A 343 14.80 34.05 16.94
C GLY A 343 16.22 34.54 17.08
N ASN A 344 16.94 34.63 15.95
CA ASN A 344 18.31 35.15 15.81
C ASN A 344 19.35 34.52 16.78
N PHE A 345 20.28 33.72 16.27
CA PHE A 345 21.41 33.16 17.05
C PHE A 345 22.23 34.24 17.79
N THR A 346 22.25 35.47 17.28
CA THR A 346 22.82 36.66 17.93
C THR A 346 22.05 37.10 19.19
N ALA A 347 20.73 36.91 19.24
CA ALA A 347 19.91 37.21 20.42
C ALA A 347 20.12 36.18 21.55
N VAL A 348 20.45 34.93 21.21
CA VAL A 348 20.85 33.87 22.16
C VAL A 348 22.16 34.24 22.88
N LEU A 349 23.10 34.84 22.16
CA LEU A 349 24.36 35.31 22.73
C LEU A 349 24.19 36.60 23.57
N GLY A 350 23.13 37.39 23.29
CA GLY A 350 22.81 38.61 24.04
C GLY A 350 21.97 38.40 25.30
N THR A 351 21.22 37.29 25.40
CA THR A 351 20.37 36.95 26.56
C THR A 351 21.12 36.10 27.60
N LEU A 352 22.21 36.65 28.14
CA LEU A 352 23.14 35.90 28.99
C LEU A 352 22.69 35.66 30.45
N PHE A 353 21.47 36.03 30.87
CA PHE A 353 21.10 35.96 32.30
C PHE A 353 19.66 35.54 32.65
N THR A 354 18.87 34.99 31.74
CA THR A 354 17.56 34.43 32.11
C THR A 354 17.36 33.03 31.53
N ILE A 355 17.61 32.02 32.36
CA ILE A 355 17.08 30.67 32.16
C ILE A 355 15.63 30.74 32.65
N PRO A 356 14.60 30.80 31.78
CA PRO A 356 13.23 30.69 32.27
C PRO A 356 13.07 29.30 32.90
N PRO A 357 12.33 29.19 34.02
CA PRO A 357 12.09 27.92 34.68
C PRO A 357 11.49 26.93 33.68
N GLN A 358 11.97 25.69 33.79
CA GLN A 358 11.41 24.53 33.10
C GLN A 358 9.88 24.58 33.29
N ALA A 359 9.11 24.62 32.21
CA ALA A 359 7.68 24.37 32.33
C ALA A 359 7.57 22.93 32.86
N ALA A 360 7.22 22.81 34.14
CA ALA A 360 7.00 21.53 34.78
C ALA A 360 5.80 20.89 34.08
N ASN A 361 6.06 19.89 33.25
CA ASN A 361 5.07 18.87 32.97
C ASN A 361 5.51 17.60 33.70
N PRO A 362 4.85 17.24 34.81
CA PRO A 362 4.97 15.90 35.34
C PRO A 362 4.32 14.95 34.32
N GLU A 363 5.02 13.86 33.99
CA GLU A 363 4.49 12.70 33.26
C GLU A 363 4.03 12.94 31.81
N GLY A 364 4.97 12.84 30.88
CA GLY A 364 4.70 12.73 29.44
C GLY A 364 5.70 13.54 28.62
N LYS A 365 6.44 12.91 27.70
CA LYS A 365 7.30 13.63 26.76
C LYS A 365 6.46 14.71 26.07
N PRO A 366 6.90 15.99 26.04
CA PRO A 366 6.14 17.04 25.37
C PRO A 366 5.93 16.68 23.89
N PRO A 367 4.78 17.01 23.29
CA PRO A 367 4.52 16.72 21.89
C PRO A 367 5.56 17.45 21.03
N THR A 368 6.29 16.69 20.20
CA THR A 368 7.22 17.25 19.21
C THR A 368 6.43 18.09 18.20
N LEU A 369 6.70 19.38 18.15
CA LEU A 369 6.06 20.31 17.21
C LEU A 369 6.91 20.41 15.95
N THR A 370 6.26 20.54 14.79
CA THR A 370 6.93 20.92 13.55
C THR A 370 7.22 22.42 13.60
N LEU A 371 8.48 22.77 13.79
CA LEU A 371 8.95 24.14 14.01
C LEU A 371 9.20 24.90 12.70
N ALA A 372 9.55 24.19 11.64
CA ALA A 372 9.76 24.76 10.31
C ALA A 372 9.58 23.68 9.23
N GLN A 373 9.18 24.11 8.04
CA GLN A 373 9.02 23.25 6.86
C GLN A 373 9.84 23.83 5.72
N GLY A 374 10.32 22.97 4.83
CA GLY A 374 11.23 23.39 3.78
C GLY A 374 11.33 22.41 2.63
N SER A 375 12.18 22.74 1.68
CA SER A 375 12.53 21.87 0.56
C SER A 375 14.03 21.79 0.35
N TRP A 376 14.49 20.73 -0.30
CA TRP A 376 15.89 20.55 -0.64
C TRP A 376 16.06 20.13 -2.10
N LYS A 377 17.15 20.58 -2.72
CA LYS A 377 17.55 20.18 -4.07
C LYS A 377 19.03 19.85 -4.11
N LYS A 378 19.39 18.92 -4.99
CA LYS A 378 20.78 18.53 -5.23
C LYS A 378 21.35 19.35 -6.37
N GLU A 379 22.39 20.12 -6.11
CA GLU A 379 23.16 20.86 -7.10
C GLU A 379 24.61 20.35 -7.10
N GLY A 380 24.90 19.37 -7.96
CA GLY A 380 26.21 18.70 -8.01
C GLY A 380 26.50 17.91 -6.73
N ASP A 381 27.62 18.25 -6.06
CA ASP A 381 28.06 17.63 -4.80
C ASP A 381 27.51 18.33 -3.53
N LYS A 382 26.69 19.38 -3.70
CA LYS A 382 26.09 20.16 -2.61
C LYS A 382 24.58 20.07 -2.61
N TYR A 383 23.97 20.33 -1.46
CA TYR A 383 22.52 20.39 -1.31
C TYR A 383 22.09 21.82 -1.02
N GLN A 384 21.13 22.33 -1.77
CA GLN A 384 20.47 23.60 -1.46
C GLN A 384 19.24 23.31 -0.63
N ILE A 385 19.13 23.95 0.54
CA ILE A 385 18.01 23.80 1.47
C ILE A 385 17.29 25.13 1.57
N SER A 386 15.97 25.16 1.37
CA SER A 386 15.10 26.29 1.72
C SER A 386 14.23 25.92 2.91
N ILE A 387 14.23 26.73 3.98
CA ILE A 387 13.40 26.53 5.17
C ILE A 387 12.52 27.76 5.36
N GLN A 388 11.20 27.55 5.37
CA GLN A 388 10.21 28.54 5.75
C GLN A 388 9.95 28.45 7.26
N SER A 389 10.22 29.55 7.96
CA SER A 389 9.96 29.71 9.39
C SER A 389 9.02 30.91 9.64
N GLU A 390 8.52 31.07 10.87
CA GLU A 390 7.75 32.28 11.27
C GLU A 390 8.51 33.61 11.02
N GLN A 391 9.83 33.56 10.79
CA GLN A 391 10.70 34.72 10.55
C GLN A 391 11.06 34.94 9.08
N GLY A 392 10.42 34.20 8.16
CA GLY A 392 10.67 34.25 6.71
C GLY A 392 11.39 33.02 6.16
N GLU A 393 11.51 32.98 4.83
CA GLU A 393 12.22 31.95 4.08
C GLU A 393 13.73 32.17 4.13
N LYS A 394 14.48 31.12 4.44
CA LYS A 394 15.96 31.14 4.43
C LYS A 394 16.48 30.01 3.57
N THR A 395 17.29 30.37 2.58
CA THR A 395 17.99 29.42 1.71
C THR A 395 19.44 29.28 2.17
N ALA A 396 19.95 28.05 2.22
CA ALA A 396 21.31 27.73 2.62
C ALA A 396 21.90 26.62 1.74
N GLU A 397 23.15 26.76 1.32
CA GLU A 397 23.94 25.66 0.77
C GLU A 397 24.48 24.79 1.91
N VAL A 398 24.30 23.49 1.81
CA VAL A 398 24.61 22.52 2.85
C VAL A 398 25.56 21.48 2.29
N SER A 399 26.62 21.21 3.05
CA SER A 399 27.61 20.17 2.74
C SER A 399 27.47 18.99 3.69
N LEU A 400 27.70 17.80 3.14
CA LEU A 400 27.55 16.53 3.85
C LEU A 400 28.92 15.86 3.93
N THR A 401 29.49 15.79 5.13
CA THR A 401 30.85 15.25 5.35
C THR A 401 30.80 14.24 6.48
N GLY A 402 31.09 12.97 6.17
CA GLY A 402 31.25 11.90 7.17
C GLY A 402 30.01 11.65 8.06
N GLY A 403 28.81 11.67 7.48
CA GLY A 403 27.56 11.45 8.23
C GLY A 403 27.11 12.66 9.08
N LYS A 404 27.70 13.84 8.82
CA LYS A 404 27.32 15.10 9.44
C LYS A 404 26.86 16.10 8.37
N LEU A 405 25.77 16.78 8.68
CA LEU A 405 25.16 17.83 7.86
C LEU A 405 25.48 19.19 8.47
N ALA A 406 26.19 20.04 7.73
CA ALA A 406 26.55 21.38 8.18
C ALA A 406 25.65 22.43 7.54
N VAL A 407 24.70 22.97 8.30
CA VAL A 407 23.70 23.95 7.85
C VAL A 407 24.13 25.35 8.26
N PRO A 408 24.55 26.21 7.32
CA PRO A 408 24.93 27.58 7.63
C PRO A 408 23.67 28.43 7.90
N ILE A 409 23.72 29.22 8.97
CA ILE A 409 22.69 30.17 9.38
C ILE A 409 23.38 31.52 9.65
N GLY A 410 23.40 32.39 8.64
CA GLY A 410 24.16 33.65 8.68
C GLY A 410 25.67 33.36 8.76
N ASN A 411 26.35 33.92 9.77
CA ASN A 411 27.80 33.74 9.96
C ASN A 411 28.19 32.49 10.78
N ASN A 412 27.21 31.69 11.23
CA ASN A 412 27.46 30.52 12.08
C ASN A 412 26.86 29.26 11.44
N THR A 413 27.32 28.08 11.85
CA THR A 413 26.90 26.82 11.26
C THR A 413 26.40 25.85 12.33
N LEU A 414 25.23 25.27 12.09
CA LEU A 414 24.69 24.17 12.89
C LEU A 414 25.10 22.84 12.28
N VAL A 415 25.55 21.91 13.12
CA VAL A 415 25.94 20.58 12.68
C VAL A 415 24.93 19.56 13.18
N PHE A 416 24.33 18.81 12.26
CA PHE A 416 23.48 17.67 12.59
C PHE A 416 24.20 16.37 12.26
N ALA A 417 24.04 15.35 13.09
CA ALA A 417 24.53 14.00 12.85
C ALA A 417 23.35 13.09 12.46
N LYS A 418 23.59 12.16 11.53
CA LYS A 418 22.56 11.20 11.11
C LYS A 418 22.19 10.28 12.28
N VAL A 419 20.90 10.10 12.51
CA VAL A 419 20.35 9.15 13.47
C VAL A 419 20.12 7.83 12.74
N ASN A 420 20.68 6.75 13.28
CA ASN A 420 20.49 5.40 12.73
C ASN A 420 19.13 4.83 13.11
#